data_AF-A0A2S6N0T0-F1
#
_entry.id   AF-A0A2S6N0T0-F1
#
_cell.length_a   1.000
_cell.length_b   1.000
_cell.length_c   1.000
_cell.angle_alpha   90.00
_cell.angle_beta   90.00
_cell.angle_gamma   90.00
#
_symmetry.space_group_name_H-M   'P 1'
#
loop_
_entity.id
_entity.type
_entity.pdbx_description
1 polymer ?
#
loop_
_entity_poly.entity_id
_entity_poly.type
_entity_poly.pdbx_seq_one_letter_code
_entity_poly.pdbx_strand_id
1 'polypeptide(L)'
;MKLPTFHLNGSSAAALRDEYRAAYAALGAALTALAATHPHGSDYYPQDDDAFRAALAEHRTRVAPLTNVHTEIGALYAHCQEGVET
;
A
#
# COMPACT_ATOMS: atom_id res chain seq x y z
N MET A 1 2.92 3.21 -14.63
CA MET A 1 3.10 1.78 -14.32
C MET A 1 3.15 0.97 -15.63
N LYS A 2 3.90 -0.13 -15.67
CA LYS A 2 3.93 -1.11 -16.77
C LYS A 2 3.38 -2.45 -16.25
N LEU A 3 2.63 -3.18 -17.07
CA LEU A 3 2.08 -4.50 -16.72
C LEU A 3 2.99 -5.62 -17.26
N PRO A 4 3.10 -6.75 -16.55
CA PRO A 4 3.85 -7.90 -17.04
C PRO A 4 3.15 -8.53 -18.25
N THR A 5 3.95 -8.99 -19.21
CA THR A 5 3.48 -9.83 -20.33
C THR A 5 3.76 -11.29 -19.99
N PHE A 6 2.77 -12.16 -20.16
CA PHE A 6 2.91 -13.58 -19.87
C PHE A 6 3.56 -14.29 -21.07
N HIS A 7 4.65 -14.99 -20.82
CA HIS A 7 5.36 -15.79 -21.82
C HIS A 7 5.50 -17.22 -21.32
N LEU A 8 5.51 -18.20 -22.25
CA LEU A 8 5.64 -19.62 -21.93
C LEU A 8 6.90 -19.94 -21.11
N ASN A 9 7.98 -19.18 -21.32
CA ASN A 9 9.27 -19.35 -20.63
C ASN A 9 9.49 -18.35 -19.48
N GLY A 10 8.49 -17.53 -19.15
CA GLY A 10 8.55 -16.55 -18.05
C GLY A 10 7.72 -17.00 -16.84
N SER A 11 7.57 -16.10 -15.85
CA SER A 11 6.62 -16.33 -14.76
C SER A 11 5.20 -16.42 -15.32
N SER A 12 4.46 -17.45 -14.90
CA SER A 12 3.06 -17.60 -15.29
C SER A 12 2.18 -16.54 -14.63
N ALA A 13 1.03 -16.24 -15.25
CA ALA A 13 0.04 -15.34 -14.68
C ALA A 13 -0.39 -15.80 -13.27
N ALA A 14 -0.54 -17.11 -13.05
CA ALA A 14 -0.90 -17.67 -11.75
C ALA A 14 0.17 -17.46 -10.67
N ALA A 15 1.45 -17.64 -11.01
CA ALA A 15 2.55 -17.41 -10.07
C ALA A 15 2.64 -15.93 -9.67
N LEU A 16 2.65 -15.03 -10.66
CA LEU A 16 2.68 -13.59 -10.43
C LEU A 16 1.45 -13.11 -9.63
N ARG A 17 0.27 -13.64 -9.95
CA ARG A 17 -0.96 -13.34 -9.21
C ARG A 17 -0.80 -13.66 -7.73
N ASP A 18 -0.29 -14.84 -7.39
CA ASP A 18 -0.18 -15.27 -6.00
C ASP A 18 0.87 -14.46 -5.22
N GLU A 19 1.98 -14.10 -5.87
CA GLU A 19 3.01 -13.19 -5.34
C GLU A 19 2.45 -11.79 -5.11
N TYR A 20 1.77 -11.20 -6.10
CA TYR A 20 1.16 -9.88 -5.95
C TYR A 20 0.02 -9.87 -4.93
N ARG A 21 -0.75 -10.95 -4.80
CA ARG A 21 -1.77 -11.09 -3.76
C ARG A 21 -1.16 -11.03 -2.37
N ALA A 22 -0.05 -11.76 -2.15
CA ALA A 22 0.66 -11.74 -0.87
C ALA A 22 1.20 -10.34 -0.55
N ALA A 23 1.81 -9.67 -1.53
CA ALA A 23 2.29 -8.30 -1.37
C ALA A 23 1.15 -7.31 -1.09
N TYR A 24 0.04 -7.41 -1.81
CA TYR A 24 -1.15 -6.59 -1.63
C TYR A 24 -1.70 -6.71 -0.20
N ALA A 25 -1.89 -7.95 0.27
CA ALA A 25 -2.38 -8.22 1.62
C ALA A 25 -1.45 -7.67 2.71
N ALA A 26 -0.13 -7.85 2.55
CA ALA A 26 0.86 -7.35 3.51
C ALA A 26 0.88 -5.81 3.58
N LEU A 27 0.79 -5.13 2.42
CA LEU A 27 0.70 -3.67 2.35
C LEU A 27 -0.61 -3.15 2.95
N GLY A 28 -1.73 -3.85 2.75
CA GLY A 28 -3.00 -3.53 3.38
C GLY A 28 -2.93 -3.61 4.90
N ALA A 29 -2.31 -4.67 5.44
CA ALA A 29 -2.08 -4.82 6.87
C ALA A 29 -1.15 -3.71 7.42
N ALA A 30 -0.09 -3.36 6.69
CA ALA A 30 0.79 -2.26 7.06
C ALA A 30 0.06 -0.90 7.08
N LEU A 31 -0.82 -0.64 6.11
CA LEU A 31 -1.67 0.56 6.10
C LEU A 31 -2.62 0.61 7.29
N THR A 32 -3.26 -0.51 7.64
CA THR A 32 -4.10 -0.59 8.84
C THR A 32 -3.30 -0.31 10.11
N ALA A 33 -2.13 -0.91 10.25
CA ALA A 33 -1.26 -0.69 11.39
C ALA A 33 -0.78 0.77 11.47
N LEU A 34 -0.40 1.37 10.34
CA LEU A 34 0.04 2.76 10.29
C LEU A 34 -1.12 3.72 10.59
N ALA A 35 -2.32 3.46 10.08
CA ALA A 35 -3.51 4.26 10.39
C ALA A 35 -3.84 4.25 11.89
N ALA A 36 -3.55 3.15 12.60
CA ALA A 36 -3.72 3.08 14.05
C ALA A 36 -2.74 3.97 14.82
N THR A 37 -1.65 4.46 14.20
CA THR A 37 -0.72 5.44 14.79
C THR A 37 -1.15 6.88 14.52
N HIS A 38 -2.45 7.13 14.32
CA HIS A 38 -2.97 8.47 14.08
C HIS A 38 -2.66 9.39 15.27
N PRO A 39 -2.07 10.58 15.05
CA PRO A 39 -1.79 11.53 16.13
C PRO A 39 -3.06 11.89 16.91
N HIS A 40 -2.98 11.91 18.24
CA HIS A 40 -4.04 12.42 19.09
C HIS A 40 -3.64 13.76 19.71
N GLY A 41 -4.56 14.71 19.83
CA GLY A 41 -4.24 16.08 20.28
C GLY A 41 -3.63 16.13 21.68
N SER A 42 -4.01 15.19 22.57
CA SER A 42 -3.44 15.07 23.92
C SER A 42 -1.95 14.75 23.93
N ASP A 43 -1.45 14.06 22.90
CA ASP A 43 -0.05 13.61 22.84
C ASP A 43 0.91 14.78 22.57
N TYR A 44 0.35 15.91 22.11
CA TYR A 44 1.08 17.11 21.76
C TYR A 44 0.82 18.26 22.75
N TYR A 45 0.17 18.01 23.89
CA TYR A 45 0.04 19.00 24.96
C TYR A 45 1.14 18.82 26.02
N PRO A 46 1.77 19.89 26.56
CA PRO A 46 1.60 21.31 26.26
C PRO A 46 2.66 21.83 25.27
N GLN A 47 2.92 21.10 24.18
CA GLN A 47 3.86 21.58 23.15
C GLN A 47 3.31 22.85 22.48
N ASP A 48 4.01 23.36 21.46
CA ASP A 48 3.57 24.55 20.75
C ASP A 48 2.19 24.39 20.09
N ASP A 49 1.56 25.53 19.81
CA ASP A 49 0.19 25.62 19.26
C ASP A 49 0.00 24.85 17.94
N ASP A 50 1.08 24.56 17.21
CA ASP A 50 1.06 23.91 15.91
C ASP A 50 1.52 22.44 15.93
N ALA A 51 2.01 21.93 17.07
CA ALA A 51 2.62 20.60 17.19
C ALA A 51 1.68 19.47 16.72
N PHE A 52 0.41 19.51 17.13
CA PHE A 52 -0.58 18.53 16.69
C PHE A 52 -0.83 18.59 15.18
N ARG A 53 -0.91 19.80 14.61
CA ARG A 53 -1.12 20.00 13.18
C ARG A 53 0.07 19.52 12.36
N ALA A 54 1.28 19.78 12.84
CA ALA A 54 2.52 19.29 12.23
C ALA A 54 2.55 17.76 12.22
N ALA A 55 2.25 17.12 13.35
CA ALA A 55 2.18 15.67 13.44
C ALA A 55 1.16 15.03 12.50
N LEU A 56 -0.02 15.64 12.34
CA LEU A 56 -1.02 15.20 11.36
C LEU A 56 -0.49 15.29 9.93
N ALA A 57 0.19 16.38 9.58
CA ALA A 57 0.79 16.56 8.26
C ALA A 57 1.86 15.50 8.00
N GLU A 58 2.75 15.26 8.96
CA GLU A 58 3.77 14.22 8.85
C GLU A 58 3.17 12.81 8.75
N HIS A 59 2.13 12.49 9.53
CA HIS A 59 1.44 11.20 9.46
C HIS A 59 0.84 10.98 8.07
N ARG A 60 0.20 11.99 7.48
CA ARG A 60 -0.30 11.92 6.08
C ARG A 60 0.83 11.68 5.08
N THR A 61 1.97 12.36 5.25
CA THR A 61 3.16 12.16 4.43
C THR A 61 3.70 10.73 4.54
N ARG A 62 3.63 10.10 5.73
CA ARG A 62 4.02 8.69 5.93
C ARG A 62 3.05 7.71 5.27
N VAL A 63 1.74 7.97 5.33
CA VAL A 63 0.70 7.09 4.76
C VAL A 63 0.70 7.11 3.22
N ALA A 64 0.88 8.29 2.61
CA ALA A 64 0.79 8.48 1.17
C ALA A 64 1.62 7.48 0.32
N PRO A 65 2.93 7.27 0.57
CA PRO A 65 3.72 6.33 -0.25
C PRO A 65 3.23 4.88 -0.13
N LEU A 66 2.79 4.43 1.05
CA LEU A 66 2.26 3.07 1.22
C LEU A 66 0.95 2.89 0.44
N THR A 67 0.07 3.90 0.47
CA THR A 67 -1.18 3.89 -0.30
C THR A 67 -0.92 3.80 -1.80
N ASN A 68 0.08 4.53 -2.29
CA ASN A 68 0.45 4.51 -3.71
C ASN A 68 0.95 3.11 -4.12
N VAL A 69 1.88 2.53 -3.36
CA VAL A 69 2.41 1.19 -3.66
C VAL A 69 1.32 0.12 -3.53
N HIS A 70 0.46 0.18 -2.52
CA HIS A 70 -0.67 -0.73 -2.37
C HIS A 70 -1.62 -0.68 -3.58
N THR A 71 -1.88 0.52 -4.10
CA THR A 71 -2.71 0.73 -5.31
C THR A 71 -2.04 0.13 -6.55
N GLU A 72 -0.73 0.37 -6.74
CA GLU A 72 0.02 -0.18 -7.87
C GLU A 72 0.06 -1.72 -7.84
N ILE A 73 0.36 -2.32 -6.67
CA ILE A 73 0.37 -3.77 -6.50
C ILE A 73 -1.04 -4.36 -6.71
N GLY A 74 -2.09 -3.67 -6.27
CA GLY A 74 -3.47 -4.09 -6.52
C GLY A 74 -3.82 -4.14 -8.01
N ALA A 75 -3.35 -3.17 -8.79
CA ALA A 75 -3.56 -3.16 -10.24
C ALA A 75 -2.77 -4.27 -10.95
N LEU A 76 -1.55 -4.56 -10.49
CA LEU A 76 -0.75 -5.70 -11.01
C LEU A 76 -1.40 -7.05 -10.67
N TYR A 77 -1.93 -7.18 -9.46
CA TYR A 77 -2.69 -8.36 -9.04
C TYR A 77 -3.92 -8.57 -9.93
N ALA A 78 -4.75 -7.53 -10.13
CA ALA A 78 -5.93 -7.60 -10.99
C ALA A 78 -5.59 -8.01 -12.43
N HIS A 79 -4.55 -7.43 -13.03
CA HIS A 79 -4.05 -7.81 -14.37
C HIS A 79 -3.69 -9.30 -14.45
N CYS A 80 -3.06 -9.84 -13.40
CA CYS A 80 -2.72 -11.26 -13.35
C CYS A 80 -3.96 -12.16 -13.14
N GLN A 81 -5.05 -11.67 -12.57
CA GLN A 81 -6.30 -12.44 -12.47
C GLN A 81 -6.94 -12.62 -13.84
N GLU A 82 -7.04 -11.54 -14.62
CA GLU A 82 -7.58 -11.58 -15.99
C GLU A 82 -6.78 -12.54 -16.89
N GLY A 83 -5.45 -12.55 -16.76
CA GLY A 83 -4.59 -13.45 -17.54
C GLY A 83 -4.60 -14.94 -17.11
N VAL A 84 -5.22 -15.29 -15.99
CA VAL A 84 -5.42 -16.71 -15.58
C VAL A 84 -6.73 -17.27 -16.14
N GLU A 85 -7.69 -16.41 -16.49
CA GLU A 85 -9.01 -16.82 -17.01
C GLU A 85 -9.00 -17.12 -18.53
N THR A 86 -7.91 -16.79 -19.22
CA THR A 86 -7.65 -17.08 -20.64
C THR A 86 -6.82 -18.33 -20.84
#